data_AF-A0A8X6WEE8-F1
#
_entry.id   AF-A0A8X6WEE8-F1
#
_cell.length_a   1.000
_cell.length_b   1.000
_cell.length_c   1.000
_cell.angle_alpha   90.00
_cell.angle_beta   90.00
_cell.angle_gamma   90.00
#
_symmetry.space_group_name_H-M   'P 1'
#
loop_
_entity.id
_entity.type
_entity.pdbx_description
1 polymer ?
#
loop_
_entity_poly.entity_id
_entity_poly.type
_entity_poly.pdbx_seq_one_letter_code
_entity_poly.pdbx_strand_id
1 'polypeptide(L)'
;MKHIKTVKYRPQVNLTERATRTLMQMIACFVEENHDNWDRFHHEFSFALRTAVNETTGKTPAELFLGRKIITPFRKLISVTDGAEYVGVNIEKLFDEARQNMRKQNKTWEKYNNRKGERVTSKSMI
;
A
#
# COMPACT_ATOMS: atom_id res chain seq x y z
N MET A 1 -8.80 25.06 -8.60
CA MET A 1 -8.48 23.61 -8.55
C MET A 1 -8.14 23.15 -9.97
N LYS A 2 -6.97 22.54 -10.20
CA LYS A 2 -6.58 22.09 -11.55
C LYS A 2 -7.11 20.66 -11.77
N HIS A 3 -7.97 20.48 -12.77
CA HIS A 3 -8.49 19.17 -13.11
C HIS A 3 -7.48 18.40 -13.97
N ILE A 4 -6.99 17.26 -13.46
CA ILE A 4 -6.04 16.39 -14.17
C ILE A 4 -6.78 15.12 -14.55
N LYS A 5 -6.88 14.84 -15.86
CA LYS A 5 -7.49 13.61 -16.37
C LYS A 5 -6.42 12.57 -16.66
N THR A 6 -6.66 11.34 -16.26
CA THR A 6 -5.81 10.21 -16.65
C THR A 6 -6.01 9.93 -18.14
N VAL A 7 -4.92 9.63 -18.86
CA VAL A 7 -4.98 9.25 -20.28
C VAL A 7 -5.71 7.91 -20.42
N LYS A 8 -6.54 7.77 -21.46
CA LYS A 8 -7.25 6.51 -21.75
C LYS A 8 -6.26 5.34 -21.89
N TYR A 9 -6.68 4.16 -21.46
CA TYR A 9 -5.90 2.91 -21.53
C TYR A 9 -4.54 2.93 -20.81
N ARG A 10 -4.36 3.78 -19.79
CA ARG A 10 -3.17 3.80 -18.94
C ARG A 10 -3.49 3.44 -17.47
N PRO A 11 -3.99 2.22 -17.19
CA PRO A 11 -4.38 1.80 -15.84
C PRO A 11 -3.21 1.79 -14.84
N GLN A 12 -1.98 1.68 -15.34
CA GLN A 12 -0.77 1.65 -14.51
C GLN A 12 -0.57 2.93 -13.68
N VAL A 13 -1.09 4.07 -14.17
CA VAL A 13 -0.90 5.40 -13.55
C VAL A 13 -1.99 5.69 -12.52
N ASN A 14 -3.10 4.94 -12.51
CA ASN A 14 -4.22 5.22 -11.61
C ASN A 14 -4.02 4.57 -10.23
N LEU A 15 -3.40 5.31 -9.32
CA LEU A 15 -3.21 4.89 -7.92
C LEU A 15 -4.54 4.79 -7.17
N THR A 16 -5.52 5.65 -7.51
CA THR A 16 -6.85 5.63 -6.91
C THR A 16 -7.56 4.33 -7.22
N GLU A 17 -7.59 3.89 -8.48
CA GLU A 17 -8.18 2.60 -8.86
C GLU A 17 -7.55 1.42 -8.13
N ARG A 18 -6.23 1.42 -7.92
CA ARG A 18 -5.54 0.37 -7.16
C ARG A 18 -5.97 0.36 -5.70
N ALA A 19 -6.03 1.53 -5.06
CA ALA A 19 -6.50 1.65 -3.68
C ALA A 19 -7.96 1.23 -3.53
N THR A 20 -8.83 1.66 -4.45
CA THR A 20 -10.24 1.25 -4.49
C THR A 20 -10.38 -0.27 -4.68
N ARG A 21 -9.56 -0.89 -5.54
CA ARG A 21 -9.57 -2.35 -5.70
C ARG A 21 -9.20 -3.08 -4.40
N THR A 22 -8.15 -2.65 -3.71
CA THR A 22 -7.79 -3.23 -2.41
C THR A 22 -8.90 -3.05 -1.38
N LEU A 23 -9.53 -1.88 -1.33
CA LEU A 23 -10.68 -1.64 -0.46
C LEU A 23 -11.83 -2.62 -0.76
N MET A 24 -12.19 -2.79 -2.03
CA MET A 24 -13.24 -3.72 -2.44
C MET A 24 -12.89 -5.17 -2.06
N GLN A 25 -11.63 -5.57 -2.16
CA GLN A 25 -11.17 -6.90 -1.72
C GLN A 25 -11.33 -7.07 -0.21
N MET A 26 -10.95 -6.07 0.59
CA MET A 26 -11.13 -6.12 2.05
C MET A 26 -12.61 -6.23 2.44
N ILE A 27 -13.48 -5.46 1.76
CA ILE A 27 -14.93 -5.53 1.95
C ILE A 27 -15.42 -6.94 1.61
N ALA A 28 -15.08 -7.46 0.42
CA ALA A 28 -15.52 -8.79 -0.01
C ALA A 28 -15.08 -9.90 0.95
N CYS A 29 -13.85 -9.83 1.48
CA CYS A 29 -13.34 -10.79 2.46
C CYS A 29 -14.03 -10.69 3.83
N PHE A 30 -14.45 -9.50 4.24
CA PHE A 30 -15.04 -9.29 5.57
C PHE A 30 -16.54 -9.60 5.63
N VAL A 31 -17.23 -9.32 4.53
CA VAL A 31 -18.69 -9.36 4.43
C VAL A 31 -19.22 -10.76 4.15
N GLU A 32 -18.39 -11.63 3.56
CA GLU A 32 -18.71 -13.01 3.19
C GLU A 32 -20.11 -13.14 2.56
N GLU A 33 -21.11 -13.64 3.30
CA GLU A 33 -22.48 -13.85 2.80
C GLU A 33 -23.43 -12.66 3.03
N ASN A 34 -23.14 -11.75 3.97
CA ASN A 34 -24.08 -10.69 4.39
C ASN A 34 -23.65 -9.28 3.93
N HIS A 35 -24.02 -8.93 2.69
CA HIS A 35 -23.68 -7.68 2.03
C HIS A 35 -24.39 -6.41 2.54
N ASP A 36 -25.29 -6.49 3.52
CA ASP A 36 -26.14 -5.35 3.87
C ASP A 36 -25.47 -4.35 4.84
N ASN A 37 -24.34 -4.70 5.45
CA ASN A 37 -23.76 -3.92 6.56
C ASN A 37 -22.30 -3.49 6.33
N TRP A 38 -21.80 -3.58 5.10
CA TRP A 38 -20.39 -3.27 4.79
C TRP A 38 -20.02 -1.81 5.09
N ASP A 39 -20.98 -0.91 4.92
CA ASP A 39 -20.85 0.53 5.12
C ASP A 39 -20.58 0.90 6.60
N ARG A 40 -21.12 0.10 7.52
CA ARG A 40 -20.88 0.27 8.98
C ARG A 40 -19.42 0.14 9.36
N PHE A 41 -18.62 -0.59 8.57
CA PHE A 41 -17.21 -0.88 8.85
C PHE A 41 -16.23 -0.04 8.01
N HIS A 42 -16.71 1.04 7.37
CA HIS A 42 -15.87 1.88 6.50
C HIS A 42 -14.65 2.46 7.24
N HIS A 43 -14.80 2.81 8.52
CA HIS A 43 -13.71 3.35 9.32
C HIS A 43 -12.62 2.32 9.59
N GLU A 44 -13.00 1.07 9.80
CA GLU A 44 -12.17 -0.10 10.05
C GLU A 44 -11.37 -0.45 8.79
N PHE A 45 -12.02 -0.53 7.63
CA PHE A 45 -11.33 -0.75 6.35
C PHE A 45 -10.34 0.38 6.06
N SER A 46 -10.75 1.62 6.27
CA SER A 46 -9.89 2.79 6.11
C SER A 46 -8.70 2.76 7.07
N PHE A 47 -8.90 2.33 8.31
CA PHE A 47 -7.83 2.17 9.29
C PHE A 47 -6.84 1.09 8.87
N ALA A 48 -7.34 -0.09 8.50
CA ALA A 48 -6.51 -1.20 8.04
C ALA A 48 -5.69 -0.84 6.80
N LEU A 49 -6.24 -0.11 5.81
CA LEU A 49 -5.49 0.40 4.67
C LEU A 49 -4.36 1.35 5.08
N ARG A 50 -4.60 2.22 6.06
CA ARG A 50 -3.60 3.19 6.53
C ARG A 50 -2.50 2.56 7.36
N THR A 51 -2.78 1.48 8.08
CA THR A 51 -1.83 0.80 8.98
C THR A 51 -1.17 -0.43 8.39
N ALA A 52 -1.62 -0.90 7.22
CA ALA A 52 -0.97 -1.98 6.49
C ALA A 52 0.37 -1.51 5.88
N VAL A 53 1.40 -2.34 6.00
CA VAL A 53 2.71 -2.07 5.38
C VAL A 53 2.59 -2.23 3.87
N ASN A 54 2.97 -1.19 3.12
CA ASN A 54 3.03 -1.29 1.67
C ASN A 54 4.38 -1.88 1.26
N GLU A 55 4.37 -3.03 0.57
CA GLU A 55 5.57 -3.75 0.14
C GLU A 55 6.57 -2.90 -0.64
N THR A 56 6.10 -1.97 -1.47
CA THR A 56 6.97 -1.15 -2.33
C THR A 56 7.76 -0.12 -1.51
N THR A 57 7.14 0.41 -0.46
CA THR A 57 7.78 1.43 0.41
C THR A 57 8.42 0.81 1.65
N GLY A 58 7.97 -0.36 2.08
CA GLY A 58 8.30 -0.97 3.36
C GLY A 58 7.75 -0.21 4.57
N LYS A 59 6.83 0.74 4.36
CA LYS A 59 6.22 1.59 5.39
C LYS A 59 4.71 1.58 5.26
N THR A 60 4.02 1.97 6.31
CA THR A 60 2.56 2.17 6.28
C THR A 60 2.23 3.58 5.73
N PRO A 61 1.08 3.76 5.04
CA PRO A 61 0.64 5.09 4.63
C PRO A 61 0.50 6.07 5.79
N ALA A 62 0.02 5.60 6.95
CA ALA A 62 -0.08 6.39 8.16
C ALA A 62 1.28 6.90 8.66
N GLU A 63 2.31 6.06 8.65
CA GLU A 63 3.67 6.46 9.06
C GLU A 63 4.23 7.55 8.14
N LEU A 64 4.07 7.40 6.82
CA LEU A 64 4.54 8.38 5.86
C LEU A 64 3.79 9.72 5.97
N PHE A 65 2.49 9.67 6.30
CA PHE A 65 1.68 10.87 6.45
C PHE A 65 1.95 11.61 7.78
N LEU A 66 2.07 10.87 8.88
CA LEU A 66 2.20 11.45 10.22
C LEU A 66 3.65 11.63 10.69
N GLY A 67 4.62 11.03 10.00
CA GLY A 67 6.03 11.02 10.43
C GLY A 67 6.29 10.17 11.69
N ARG A 68 5.33 9.35 12.11
CA ARG A 68 5.41 8.50 13.31
C ARG A 68 4.62 7.23 13.14
N LYS A 69 5.00 6.19 13.89
CA LYS A 69 4.21 4.96 13.96
C LYS A 69 2.91 5.20 14.72
N ILE A 70 1.79 4.74 14.18
CA ILE A 70 0.53 4.70 14.92
C ILE A 70 0.53 3.45 15.80
N ILE A 71 0.17 3.61 17.06
CA ILE A 71 -0.08 2.49 17.96
C ILE A 71 -1.46 1.92 17.59
N THR A 72 -1.50 0.74 17.00
CA THR A 72 -2.76 0.04 16.70
C THR A 72 -3.38 -0.51 17.99
N PRO A 73 -4.70 -0.73 18.05
CA PRO A 73 -5.35 -1.33 19.24
C PRO A 73 -4.69 -2.65 19.66
N PHE A 74 -4.34 -3.50 18.68
CA PHE A 74 -3.62 -4.74 18.91
C PHE A 74 -2.21 -4.51 19.48
N ARG A 75 -1.47 -3.53 18.93
CA ARG A 75 -0.15 -3.17 19.46
C ARG A 75 -0.25 -2.63 20.88
N LYS A 76 -1.27 -1.81 21.17
CA LYS A 76 -1.55 -1.27 22.52
C LYS A 76 -1.84 -2.38 23.51
N LEU A 77 -2.62 -3.38 23.12
CA LEU A 77 -2.93 -4.54 23.95
C LEU A 77 -1.68 -5.35 24.30
N ILE A 78 -0.77 -5.52 23.34
CA ILE A 78 0.52 -6.21 23.56
C ILE A 78 1.51 -5.34 24.35
N SER A 79 1.57 -4.04 24.07
CA SER A 79 2.54 -3.11 24.65
C SER A 79 2.17 -2.60 26.04
N VAL A 80 1.21 -3.22 26.74
CA VAL A 80 0.97 -2.94 28.16
C VAL A 80 2.21 -3.27 29.01
N THR A 81 3.14 -4.09 28.48
CA THR A 81 4.39 -4.47 29.15
C THR A 81 5.58 -3.52 28.87
N ASP A 82 5.61 -2.88 27.70
CA ASP A 82 6.73 -2.05 27.27
C ASP A 82 6.20 -0.63 27.06
N GLY A 83 6.52 0.29 27.97
CA GLY A 83 6.12 1.70 27.92
C GLY A 83 6.37 2.31 26.54
N ALA A 84 5.36 2.25 25.68
CA ALA A 84 5.46 2.60 24.27
C ALA A 84 5.51 4.13 24.15
N GLU A 85 6.68 4.69 24.42
CA GLU A 85 6.95 6.09 24.24
C GLU A 85 6.89 6.44 22.74
N TYR A 86 6.31 7.60 22.45
CA TYR A 86 6.25 8.13 21.09
C TYR A 86 7.66 8.51 20.63
N VAL A 87 8.37 7.56 20.03
CA VAL A 87 9.64 7.86 19.37
C VAL A 87 9.33 8.59 18.06
N GLY A 88 9.50 9.91 18.08
CA GLY A 88 9.48 10.73 16.87
C GLY A 88 10.52 10.19 15.89
N VAL A 89 10.08 9.83 14.68
CA VAL A 89 10.99 9.34 13.64
C VAL A 89 11.54 10.56 12.91
N ASN A 90 12.84 10.55 12.58
CA ASN A 90 13.39 11.54 11.66
C ASN A 90 12.67 11.40 10.30
N ILE A 91 11.87 12.40 9.96
CA ILE A 91 10.97 12.39 8.80
C ILE A 91 11.75 12.28 7.49
N GLU A 92 12.90 12.96 7.39
CA GLU A 92 13.75 12.91 6.20
C GLU A 92 14.27 11.49 5.97
N LYS A 93 14.80 10.87 7.03
CA LYS A 93 15.26 9.48 6.98
C LYS A 93 14.13 8.52 6.60
N LEU A 94 12.92 8.72 7.13
CA LEU A 94 11.75 7.91 6.81
C LEU A 94 11.42 7.96 5.31
N PHE A 95 11.38 9.16 4.72
CA PHE A 95 11.11 9.34 3.30
C PHE A 95 12.26 8.84 2.42
N ASP A 96 13.52 8.99 2.86
CA ASP A 96 14.68 8.47 2.14
C ASP A 96 14.65 6.95 2.05
N GLU A 97 14.37 6.27 3.16
CA GLU A 97 14.21 4.81 3.19
C GLU A 97 13.09 4.35 2.26
N ALA A 98 11.92 5.00 2.32
CA ALA A 98 10.79 4.68 1.44
C ALA A 98 11.14 4.88 -0.03
N ARG A 99 11.81 5.99 -0.39
CA ARG A 99 12.27 6.27 -1.76
C ARG A 99 13.30 5.25 -2.25
N GLN A 100 14.24 4.85 -1.39
CA GLN A 100 15.23 3.83 -1.72
C GLN A 100 14.57 2.47 -1.97
N ASN A 101 13.60 2.08 -1.13
CA ASN A 101 12.85 0.84 -1.31
C ASN A 101 12.06 0.85 -2.62
N MET A 102 11.36 1.94 -2.93
CA MET A 102 10.65 2.09 -4.21
C MET A 102 11.60 1.95 -5.40
N ARG A 103 12.77 2.60 -5.36
CA ARG A 103 13.79 2.50 -6.43
C ARG A 103 14.29 1.08 -6.59
N LYS A 104 14.56 0.37 -5.49
CA LYS A 104 14.98 -1.04 -5.51
C LYS A 104 13.89 -1.92 -6.12
N GLN A 105 12.64 -1.76 -5.67
CA GLN A 105 11.49 -2.51 -6.18
C GLN A 105 11.31 -2.28 -7.68
N ASN A 106 11.34 -1.03 -8.14
CA ASN A 106 11.19 -0.68 -9.55
C ASN A 106 12.28 -1.31 -10.41
N LYS A 107 13.55 -1.24 -10.00
CA LYS A 107 14.67 -1.89 -10.72
C LYS A 107 14.48 -3.42 -10.81
N THR A 108 13.99 -4.05 -9.75
CA THR A 108 13.69 -5.49 -9.75
C THR A 108 12.56 -5.82 -10.72
N TRP A 109 11.51 -5.01 -10.73
CA TRP A 109 10.38 -5.14 -11.66
C TRP A 109 10.78 -4.94 -13.12
N GLU A 110 11.63 -3.95 -13.42
CA GLU A 110 12.20 -3.73 -14.76
C GLU A 110 12.95 -4.97 -15.26
N LYS A 111 13.84 -5.53 -14.42
CA LYS A 111 14.56 -6.78 -14.75
C LYS A 111 13.62 -7.97 -14.95
N TYR A 112 12.55 -8.08 -14.18
CA TYR A 112 11.55 -9.13 -14.36
C TYR A 112 10.79 -8.98 -15.68
N ASN A 113 10.32 -7.77 -15.98
CA ASN A 113 9.56 -7.47 -17.19
C ASN A 113 10.41 -7.70 -18.46
N ASN A 114 11.68 -7.28 -18.45
CA ASN A 114 12.60 -7.52 -19.57
C ASN A 114 12.80 -9.01 -19.82
N ARG A 115 13.08 -9.80 -18.77
CA ARG A 115 13.24 -11.27 -18.87
C ARG A 115 11.97 -11.96 -19.37
N LYS A 116 10.79 -11.48 -18.99
CA LYS A 116 9.52 -12.02 -19.47
C LYS A 116 9.27 -11.66 -20.94
N GLY A 117 9.61 -10.44 -21.35
CA GLY A 117 9.53 -9.99 -22.75
C GLY A 117 10.40 -10.84 -23.68
N GLU A 118 11.66 -11.07 -23.31
CA GLU A 118 12.62 -11.90 -24.08
C GLU A 118 12.13 -13.35 -24.27
N ARG A 119 11.47 -13.93 -23.26
CA ARG A 119 10.91 -15.28 -23.35
C ARG A 119 9.71 -15.36 -24.29
N VAL A 120 8.88 -14.30 -24.35
CA VAL A 120 7.71 -14.25 -25.23
C VAL A 120 8.14 -14.07 -26.69
N THR A 121 9.13 -13.21 -26.96
CA THR A 121 9.66 -13.02 -28.32
C THR A 121 10.38 -14.28 -28.83
N SER A 122 11.13 -14.97 -27.96
CA SER A 122 11.82 -16.22 -28.32
C SER A 122 10.86 -17.38 -28.59
N LYS A 123 9.71 -17.44 -27.91
CA LYS A 123 8.68 -18.48 -28.10
C LYS A 123 7.77 -18.23 -29.31
N SER A 124 7.81 -17.05 -29.91
CA SER A 124 7.04 -16.68 -31.10
C SER A 124 7.85 -16.79 -32.41
N MET A 125 9.15 -17.12 -32.33
CA MET A 125 10.05 -17.31 -33.47
C MET A 125 10.29 -18.79 -33.82
N ILE A 126 9.56 -19.71 -33.18
CA ILE A 126 9.54 -21.15 -33.46
C ILE A 126 8.10 -21.51 -33.76
#